data_AF-A0A0E0RHI8-F1
#
_entry.id   AF-A0A0E0RHI8-F1
#
_cell.length_a   1.000
_cell.length_b   1.000
_cell.length_c   1.000
_cell.angle_alpha   90.00
_cell.angle_beta   90.00
_cell.angle_gamma   90.00
#
_symmetry.space_group_name_H-M   'P 1'
#
loop_
_entity.id
_entity.type
_entity.pdbx_description
1 polymer ?
#
loop_
_entity_poly.entity_id
_entity_poly.type
_entity_poly.pdbx_seq_one_letter_code
_entity_poly.pdbx_strand_id
1 'polypeptide(L)'
;MIVDSATALYRTDFSGRGELSARQMHLAKFLRSLQKLADEFGVAVVITNQVVAQVDGAAMFGPQIKPIGGNIMAHASTTRLFLRKGRAEERICKVVSSPCLAEAEARFQISPEGVTDVKD
;
A
#
# COMPACT_ATOMS: atom_id res chain seq x y z
N MET A 1 -7.45 0.07 -13.71
CA MET A 1 -6.91 -1.27 -13.41
C MET A 1 -6.68 -1.40 -11.91
N ILE A 2 -7.11 -2.51 -11.30
CA ILE A 2 -6.94 -2.77 -9.86
C ILE A 2 -6.13 -4.06 -9.69
N VAL A 3 -5.12 -4.04 -8.82
CA VAL A 3 -4.39 -5.24 -8.38
C VAL A 3 -4.56 -5.39 -6.87
N ASP A 4 -5.33 -6.40 -6.46
CA ASP A 4 -5.64 -6.69 -5.06
C ASP A 4 -5.21 -8.13 -4.68
N SER A 5 -4.11 -8.37 -3.95
CA SER A 5 -3.07 -7.40 -3.58
C SER A 5 -1.80 -7.60 -4.38
N ALA A 6 -1.05 -6.53 -4.59
CA ALA A 6 0.20 -6.56 -5.35
C ALA A 6 1.30 -7.39 -4.67
N THR A 7 1.17 -7.71 -3.37
CA THR A 7 2.24 -8.34 -2.58
C THR A 7 1.88 -9.69 -1.98
N ALA A 8 0.63 -10.16 -2.05
CA ALA A 8 0.21 -11.42 -1.43
C ALA A 8 1.06 -12.62 -1.88
N LEU A 9 1.18 -12.85 -3.20
CA LEU A 9 1.93 -13.99 -3.75
C LEU A 9 3.44 -13.89 -3.47
N TYR A 10 3.99 -12.68 -3.47
CA TYR A 10 5.40 -12.45 -3.14
C TYR A 10 5.78 -12.84 -1.70
N ARG A 11 4.81 -13.07 -0.81
CA ARG A 11 5.06 -13.53 0.56
C ARG A 11 5.30 -15.04 0.64
N THR A 12 4.68 -15.81 -0.24
CA THR A 12 4.73 -17.27 -0.24
C THR A 12 5.75 -17.79 -1.24
N ASP A 13 5.83 -17.16 -2.41
CA ASP A 13 6.60 -17.67 -3.54
C ASP A 13 8.10 -17.41 -3.41
N PHE A 14 8.47 -16.45 -2.56
CA PHE A 14 9.86 -16.12 -2.24
C PHE A 14 10.05 -16.20 -0.73
N SER A 15 10.65 -17.30 -0.29
CA SER A 15 10.73 -17.67 1.12
C SER A 15 12.16 -17.52 1.68
N GLY A 16 12.24 -17.08 2.93
CA GLY A 16 13.53 -16.84 3.60
C GLY A 16 14.29 -15.60 3.12
N ARG A 17 15.42 -15.31 3.77
CA ARG A 17 16.25 -14.13 3.47
C ARG A 17 17.05 -14.27 2.17
N GLY A 18 17.38 -15.50 1.77
CA GLY A 18 18.19 -15.77 0.57
C GLY A 18 17.52 -15.35 -0.73
N GLU A 19 16.18 -15.34 -0.78
CA GLU A 19 15.40 -15.01 -1.98
C GLU A 19 14.94 -13.54 -2.01
N LEU A 20 15.36 -12.73 -1.04
CA LEU A 20 14.94 -11.33 -0.94
C LEU A 20 15.31 -10.53 -2.19
N SER A 21 16.52 -10.73 -2.74
CA SER A 21 16.99 -10.03 -3.93
C SER A 21 16.16 -10.39 -5.17
N ALA A 22 15.92 -11.69 -5.39
CA ALA A 22 15.09 -12.18 -6.49
C ALA A 22 13.66 -11.64 -6.40
N ARG A 23 13.06 -11.68 -5.20
CA ARG A 23 11.75 -11.08 -4.91
C ARG A 23 11.70 -9.60 -5.28
N GLN A 24 12.69 -8.83 -4.84
CA GLN A 24 12.75 -7.38 -5.06
C GLN A 24 12.92 -7.05 -6.56
N MET A 25 13.79 -7.77 -7.27
CA MET A 25 13.95 -7.59 -8.72
C MET A 25 12.67 -7.93 -9.50
N HIS A 26 11.99 -9.02 -9.14
CA HIS A 26 10.74 -9.40 -9.79
C HIS A 26 9.63 -8.38 -9.52
N LEU A 27 9.48 -7.94 -8.26
CA LEU A 27 8.53 -6.90 -7.87
C LEU A 27 8.78 -5.59 -8.64
N ALA A 28 10.03 -5.19 -8.83
CA ALA A 28 10.37 -3.98 -9.60
C ALA A 28 9.92 -4.08 -11.06
N LYS A 29 10.14 -5.23 -11.71
CA LYS A 29 9.70 -5.47 -13.09
C LYS A 29 8.17 -5.45 -13.20
N PHE A 30 7.49 -6.06 -12.23
CA PHE A 30 6.04 -6.03 -12.16
C PHE A 30 5.50 -4.60 -12.05
N LEU A 31 5.97 -3.82 -11.08
CA LEU A 31 5.53 -2.42 -10.89
C LEU A 31 5.86 -1.53 -12.09
N ARG A 32 7.03 -1.71 -12.73
CA ARG A 32 7.38 -1.01 -13.97
C ARG A 32 6.42 -1.35 -15.12
N SER A 33 5.95 -2.58 -15.19
CA SER A 33 4.98 -3.00 -16.21
C SER A 33 3.62 -2.35 -15.97
N LEU A 34 3.19 -2.23 -14.70
CA LEU A 34 1.98 -1.49 -14.36
C LEU A 34 2.08 -0.01 -14.73
N GLN A 35 3.22 0.64 -14.46
CA GLN A 35 3.46 2.03 -14.85
C GLN A 35 3.37 2.20 -16.38
N LYS A 36 4.00 1.30 -17.14
CA LYS A 36 3.91 1.31 -18.61
C LYS A 36 2.46 1.22 -19.10
N LEU A 37 1.65 0.34 -18.51
CA LEU A 37 0.24 0.22 -18.86
C LEU A 37 -0.53 1.53 -18.56
N ALA A 38 -0.21 2.19 -17.43
CA ALA A 38 -0.80 3.48 -17.09
C ALA A 38 -0.42 4.56 -18.13
N ASP A 39 0.86 4.63 -18.50
CA ASP A 39 1.37 5.63 -19.45
C ASP A 39 0.88 5.39 -20.88
N GLU A 40 0.82 4.14 -21.32
CA GLU A 40 0.44 3.76 -22.68
C GLU A 40 -1.06 3.92 -22.94
N PHE A 41 -1.90 3.53 -21.98
CA PHE A 41 -3.36 3.50 -22.14
C PHE A 41 -4.09 4.60 -21.37
N GLY A 42 -3.37 5.44 -20.61
CA GLY A 42 -3.97 6.49 -19.78
C GLY A 42 -4.87 5.96 -18.65
N VAL A 43 -4.69 4.70 -18.24
CA VAL A 43 -5.54 4.07 -17.22
C VAL A 43 -5.01 4.33 -15.81
N ALA A 44 -5.91 4.61 -14.87
CA ALA A 44 -5.56 4.68 -13.45
C ALA A 44 -5.22 3.27 -12.92
N VAL A 45 -4.10 3.14 -12.20
CA VAL A 45 -3.67 1.89 -11.56
C VAL A 45 -3.75 2.03 -10.05
N VAL A 46 -4.58 1.19 -9.43
CA VAL A 46 -4.71 1.12 -7.97
C VAL A 46 -4.21 -0.25 -7.51
N ILE A 47 -3.31 -0.25 -6.53
CA ILE A 47 -2.78 -1.47 -5.91
C ILE A 47 -3.09 -1.48 -4.43
N THR A 48 -3.49 -2.63 -3.90
CA THR A 48 -3.55 -2.84 -2.45
C THR A 48 -2.26 -3.50 -1.98
N ASN A 49 -1.89 -3.22 -0.73
CA ASN A 49 -0.68 -3.76 -0.12
C ASN A 49 -0.95 -4.15 1.34
N GLN A 50 -0.30 -5.21 1.78
CA GLN A 50 -0.36 -5.69 3.15
C GLN A 50 0.70 -4.99 4.02
N VAL A 51 0.46 -4.98 5.33
CA VAL A 51 1.41 -4.52 6.35
C VAL A 51 1.90 -5.69 7.19
N VAL A 52 3.12 -5.58 7.71
CA VAL A 52 3.70 -6.53 8.67
C VAL A 52 4.12 -5.80 9.93
N ALA A 53 4.11 -6.52 11.06
CA ALA A 53 4.66 -6.01 12.30
C ALA A 53 6.17 -5.78 12.16
N GLN A 54 6.65 -4.67 12.70
CA GLN A 54 8.08 -4.42 12.85
C GLN A 54 8.51 -4.90 14.24
N VAL A 55 9.23 -6.02 14.30
CA VAL A 55 9.70 -6.66 15.54
C VAL A 55 11.14 -6.30 15.90
N ASP A 56 11.76 -5.40 15.13
CA ASP A 56 13.15 -4.98 15.31
C ASP A 56 13.24 -3.99 16.48
N GLY A 57 14.33 -4.01 17.27
CA GLY A 57 14.48 -3.24 18.52
C GLY A 57 14.32 -1.71 18.43
N ALA A 58 14.28 -1.15 17.21
CA ALA A 58 13.93 0.24 16.95
C ALA A 58 12.42 0.54 17.08
N ALA A 59 11.57 -0.48 17.27
CA ALA A 59 10.12 -0.34 17.38
C ALA A 59 9.63 0.30 18.69
N MET A 60 10.53 0.62 19.64
CA MET A 60 10.16 1.26 20.91
C MET A 60 9.61 2.68 20.74
N PHE A 61 9.93 3.36 19.62
CA PHE A 61 9.53 4.76 19.38
C PHE A 61 8.99 5.01 17.96
N GLY A 62 8.68 3.95 17.20
CA GLY A 62 8.26 4.05 15.80
C GLY A 62 6.91 3.37 15.50
N PRO A 63 6.36 3.56 14.28
CA PRO A 63 5.16 2.86 13.84
C PRO A 63 5.38 1.34 13.93
N GLN A 64 4.50 0.64 14.66
CA GLN A 64 4.64 -0.80 14.90
C GLN A 64 4.36 -1.68 13.66
N ILE A 65 3.91 -1.07 12.57
CA ILE A 65 3.57 -1.73 11.31
C ILE A 65 4.24 -1.01 10.14
N LYS A 66 4.75 -1.80 9.19
CA LYS A 66 5.38 -1.30 7.97
C LYS A 66 4.76 -1.94 6.72
N PRO A 67 4.60 -1.21 5.61
CA PRO A 67 4.11 -1.79 4.35
C PRO A 67 5.13 -2.76 3.76
N ILE A 68 4.64 -3.81 3.10
CA ILE A 68 5.48 -4.80 2.41
C ILE A 68 6.00 -4.21 1.09
N GLY A 69 7.15 -4.71 0.62
CA GLY A 69 7.75 -4.33 -0.67
C GLY A 69 8.94 -3.39 -0.55
N GLY A 70 9.16 -2.79 0.62
CA GLY A 70 10.34 -1.96 0.90
C GLY A 70 10.48 -0.76 -0.03
N ASN A 71 11.71 -0.34 -0.28
CA ASN A 71 12.01 0.86 -1.07
C ASN A 71 11.50 0.76 -2.51
N ILE A 72 11.47 -0.44 -3.10
CA ILE A 72 10.99 -0.63 -4.48
C ILE A 72 9.52 -0.21 -4.60
N MET A 73 8.67 -0.67 -3.69
CA MET A 73 7.27 -0.24 -3.65
C MET A 73 7.16 1.26 -3.34
N ALA A 74 7.98 1.77 -2.42
CA ALA A 74 7.95 3.17 -2.01
C ALA A 74 8.33 4.15 -3.13
N HIS A 75 9.27 3.79 -4.01
CA HIS A 75 9.69 4.63 -5.13
C HIS A 75 8.83 4.44 -6.39
N ALA A 76 8.27 3.25 -6.61
CA ALA A 76 7.45 2.98 -7.78
C ALA A 76 6.01 3.50 -7.64
N SER A 77 5.52 3.72 -6.42
CA SER A 77 4.18 4.27 -6.19
C SER A 77 4.20 5.79 -6.10
N THR A 78 3.30 6.43 -6.84
CA THR A 78 3.19 7.90 -6.90
C THR A 78 2.44 8.47 -5.70
N THR A 79 1.30 7.87 -5.34
CA THR A 79 0.46 8.30 -4.22
C THR A 79 0.20 7.11 -3.31
N ARG A 80 0.46 7.27 -2.01
CA ARG A 80 0.31 6.21 -1.00
C ARG A 80 -0.70 6.63 0.05
N LEU A 81 -1.73 5.81 0.20
CA LEU A 81 -2.78 5.96 1.19
C LEU A 81 -2.62 4.89 2.26
N PHE A 82 -2.73 5.29 3.53
CA PHE A 82 -2.72 4.38 4.66
C PHE A 82 -4.08 4.35 5.32
N LEU A 83 -4.69 3.17 5.33
CA LEU A 83 -6.03 2.95 5.87
C LEU A 83 -5.94 2.33 7.26
N ARG A 84 -6.64 2.91 8.23
CA ARG A 84 -6.79 2.36 9.59
C ARG A 84 -8.26 2.29 9.99
N LYS A 85 -8.59 1.37 10.89
CA LYS A 85 -9.93 1.27 11.47
C LYS A 85 -10.16 2.46 12.42
N GLY A 86 -11.33 3.10 12.30
CA GLY A 86 -11.85 4.10 13.24
C GLY A 86 -12.76 3.44 14.29
N ARG A 87 -13.72 4.20 14.81
CA ARG A 87 -14.76 3.66 15.70
C ARG A 87 -15.88 3.03 14.88
N ALA A 88 -16.40 1.88 15.32
CA ALA A 88 -17.46 1.16 14.61
C ALA A 88 -17.15 0.95 13.11
N GLU A 89 -18.00 1.45 12.22
CA GLU A 89 -17.84 1.33 10.77
C GLU A 89 -16.95 2.40 10.14
N GLU A 90 -16.47 3.37 10.94
CA GLU A 90 -15.55 4.39 10.45
C GLU A 90 -14.20 3.78 10.06
N ARG A 91 -13.59 4.40 9.07
CA ARG A 91 -12.25 4.16 8.58
C ARG A 91 -11.59 5.50 8.37
N ILE A 92 -10.27 5.53 8.53
CA ILE A 92 -9.48 6.74 8.40
C ILE A 92 -8.43 6.48 7.33
N CYS A 93 -8.42 7.33 6.32
CA CYS A 93 -7.46 7.32 5.23
C CYS A 93 -6.48 8.46 5.42
N LYS A 94 -5.20 8.14 5.57
CA LYS A 94 -4.10 9.12 5.62
C LYS A 94 -3.37 9.14 4.28
N VAL A 95 -3.18 10.32 3.70
CA VAL A 95 -2.19 10.52 2.63
C VAL A 95 -0.81 10.47 3.28
N VAL A 96 -0.06 9.41 2.99
CA VAL A 96 1.30 9.23 3.54
C VAL A 96 2.34 9.92 2.68
N SER A 97 2.11 9.92 1.37
CA SER A 97 3.07 10.47 0.41
C SER A 97 2.36 10.66 -0.92
N SER A 98 2.55 11.83 -1.52
CA SER A 98 2.08 12.18 -2.86
C SER A 98 2.92 13.34 -3.38
N PRO A 99 3.23 13.42 -4.69
CA PRO A 99 3.92 14.57 -5.25
C PRO A 99 3.08 15.85 -5.26
N CYS A 100 1.75 15.73 -5.23
CA CYS A 100 0.82 16.84 -5.41
C CYS A 100 -0.17 17.05 -4.26
N LEU A 101 -0.19 16.15 -3.25
CA LEU A 101 -1.08 16.26 -2.10
C LEU A 101 -0.26 16.40 -0.82
N ALA A 102 -0.67 17.34 0.03
CA ALA A 102 -0.15 17.45 1.38
C ALA A 102 -0.56 16.24 2.23
N GLU A 103 0.20 15.95 3.29
CA GLU A 103 -0.24 14.98 4.29
C GLU A 103 -1.55 15.45 4.93
N ALA A 104 -2.58 14.61 4.83
CA ALA A 104 -3.90 14.88 5.39
C ALA A 104 -4.58 13.55 5.77
N GLU A 105 -5.54 13.62 6.69
CA GLU A 105 -6.42 12.50 7.04
C GLU A 105 -7.86 12.82 6.63
N ALA A 106 -8.55 11.82 6.08
CA ALA A 106 -9.97 11.86 5.79
C ALA A 106 -10.66 10.70 6.49
N ARG A 107 -11.84 10.95 7.04
CA ARG A 107 -12.70 9.93 7.65
C ARG A 107 -13.77 9.51 6.65
N PHE A 108 -14.06 8.23 6.60
CA PHE A 108 -15.14 7.64 5.82
C PHE A 108 -15.74 6.47 6.60
N GLN A 109 -16.83 5.87 6.14
CA GLN A 109 -17.40 4.67 6.73
C GLN A 109 -17.67 3.60 5.66
N ILE A 110 -17.72 2.34 6.08
CA ILE A 110 -18.11 1.22 5.22
C ILE A 110 -19.55 0.85 5.58
N SER A 111 -20.43 0.88 4.59
CA SER A 111 -21.84 0.55 4.72
C SER A 111 -22.24 -0.52 3.69
N PRO A 112 -23.46 -1.07 3.74
CA PRO A 112 -23.96 -1.96 2.69
C PRO A 112 -23.95 -1.34 1.29
N GLU A 113 -24.01 -0.01 1.19
CA GLU A 113 -23.91 0.74 -0.07
C GLU A 113 -22.46 0.96 -0.54
N GLY A 114 -21.47 0.52 0.25
CA GLY A 114 -20.05 0.70 -0.01
C GLY A 114 -19.42 1.79 0.86
N VAL A 115 -18.44 2.50 0.28
CA VAL A 115 -17.73 3.60 0.94
C VAL A 115 -18.62 4.84 0.95
N THR A 116 -18.95 5.33 2.13
CA THR A 116 -19.79 6.53 2.31
C THR A 116 -19.14 7.53 3.25
N ASP A 117 -19.60 8.78 3.20
CA ASP A 117 -19.17 9.80 4.15
C ASP A 117 -19.62 9.44 5.57
N VAL A 118 -18.82 9.82 6.56
CA VAL A 118 -19.21 9.68 7.97
C VAL A 118 -20.43 10.56 8.22
N LYS A 119 -21.49 9.98 8.76
CA LYS A 119 -22.65 10.74 9.23
C LYS A 119 -22.28 11.34 10.59
N ASP A 120 -22.48 12.65 10.76
CA ASP A 120 -22.25 13.35 12.03
C ASP A 120 -23.01 12.72 13.21
#